data_AF-A0A5A9PFL4-F1
#
_entry.id   AF-A0A5A9PFL4-F1
#
_cell.length_a   1.000
_cell.length_b   1.000
_cell.length_c   1.000
_cell.angle_alpha   90.00
_cell.angle_beta   90.00
_cell.angle_gamma   90.00
#
_symmetry.space_group_name_H-M   'P 1'
#
loop_
_entity.id
_entity.type
_entity.pdbx_description
1 polymer ?
#
loop_
_entity_poly.entity_id
_entity_poly.type
_entity_poly.pdbx_seq_one_letter_code
_entity_poly.pdbx_strand_id
1 'polypeptide(L)'
;MTPQVSRTVLRLEASEVRELKYGINFKKNPEDGKCYIVFKDKDKARACKNQCKHQGGLFIKDIEDLDGRTVRCTKHFWKLDVSTMEYVNPPDSFLQDELEVVVSDTDGSMELVELNPPDPWTLDPREAQDLQPGELTLPHFEITRREAARYSHLCWRHLAAGVLVPGEKRCELNKHHCCAFRRMAECMLFARLSRLTIVHIDVEKGYTNSFSYSVISKVDEHLRFMILMDGVHPEMDTCLIVEYKGHMILNTVDCTRPNNGRLPQGVDVMMSDFAGGASGFPMTFHGGKYTESWKADFIKNERKKLLNYKTQLVKSLQPKIYCPFAGYFTEAHPSDRYIKETNIKNSAEDLNASIRKACPNTLTWTPSPCSVLDVAQALADQSNREAITQPPNTTKIYKDSWDFDLYLEELNAAISNDIFEHKSWIQFYYNWAGFKGYNLVIKVIETDDDFKPLDGGYDYLVDFMDLSFPDKRPERDHPYEEVIDKITEI
;
A
#
# COMPACT_ATOMS: atom_id res chain seq x y z
N MET A 1 -23.33 -0.74 -21.61
CA MET A 1 -22.27 0.28 -21.43
C MET A 1 -22.85 1.42 -20.62
N THR A 2 -22.40 1.60 -19.39
CA THR A 2 -22.73 2.79 -18.60
C THR A 2 -22.08 3.98 -19.31
N PRO A 3 -22.84 5.01 -19.71
CA PRO A 3 -22.26 6.16 -20.41
C PRO A 3 -21.23 6.86 -19.50
N GLN A 4 -20.19 7.43 -20.11
CA GLN A 4 -19.27 8.33 -19.42
C GLN A 4 -20.09 9.44 -18.78
N VAL A 5 -19.98 9.58 -17.45
CA VAL A 5 -20.76 10.57 -16.70
C VAL A 5 -19.85 11.76 -16.45
N SER A 6 -20.14 12.89 -17.07
CA SER A 6 -19.54 14.17 -16.71
C SER A 6 -20.34 14.82 -15.59
N ARG A 7 -19.67 15.40 -14.59
CA ARG A 7 -20.33 16.16 -13.53
C ARG A 7 -19.69 17.54 -13.42
N THR A 8 -20.49 18.60 -13.54
CA THR A 8 -20.05 19.94 -13.18
C THR A 8 -19.82 19.99 -11.67
N VAL A 9 -18.57 20.25 -11.27
CA VAL A 9 -18.14 20.28 -9.87
C VAL A 9 -18.03 21.70 -9.31
N LEU A 10 -17.99 22.69 -10.19
CA LEU A 10 -18.07 24.11 -9.87
C LEU A 10 -18.57 24.86 -11.11
N ARG A 11 -19.49 25.80 -10.91
CA ARG A 11 -19.88 26.80 -11.91
C ARG A 11 -19.51 28.18 -11.40
N LEU A 12 -18.92 29.00 -12.26
CA LEU A 12 -18.57 30.39 -12.02
C LEU A 12 -19.37 31.25 -13.00
N GLU A 13 -20.07 32.24 -12.47
CA GLU A 13 -20.79 33.20 -13.29
C GLU A 13 -19.82 34.14 -14.02
N ALA A 14 -20.26 34.76 -15.11
CA ALA A 14 -19.40 35.57 -15.96
C ALA A 14 -18.70 36.72 -15.22
N SER A 15 -19.33 37.29 -14.19
CA SER A 15 -18.69 38.28 -13.30
C SER A 15 -17.51 37.69 -12.55
N GLU A 16 -17.67 36.48 -12.00
CA GLU A 16 -16.62 35.79 -11.24
C GLU A 16 -15.46 35.34 -12.12
N VAL A 17 -15.75 34.96 -13.37
CA VAL A 17 -14.74 34.62 -14.39
C VAL A 17 -13.88 35.84 -14.75
N ARG A 18 -14.51 37.03 -14.86
CA ARG A 18 -13.79 38.29 -15.09
C ARG A 18 -12.89 38.67 -13.92
N GLU A 19 -13.26 38.31 -12.70
CA GLU A 19 -12.46 38.56 -11.48
C GLU A 19 -11.28 37.59 -11.29
N LEU A 20 -11.21 36.50 -12.07
CA LEU A 20 -10.05 35.59 -12.03
C LEU A 20 -8.78 36.34 -12.44
N LYS A 21 -7.81 36.35 -11.51
CA LYS A 21 -6.49 36.93 -11.73
C LYS A 21 -5.66 36.03 -12.63
N TYR A 22 -4.68 36.60 -13.32
CA TYR A 22 -3.66 35.82 -14.00
C TYR A 22 -2.88 34.97 -12.98
N GLY A 23 -2.59 33.71 -13.33
CA GLY A 23 -1.98 32.71 -12.43
C GLY A 23 -3.00 31.95 -11.58
N ILE A 24 -2.60 31.60 -10.35
CA ILE A 24 -3.37 30.72 -9.44
C ILE A 24 -4.54 31.43 -8.76
N ASN A 25 -5.74 30.86 -8.90
CA ASN A 25 -6.96 31.25 -8.20
C ASN A 25 -7.55 30.06 -7.43
N PHE A 26 -7.88 30.25 -6.15
CA PHE A 26 -8.60 29.27 -5.35
C PHE A 26 -10.09 29.62 -5.33
N LYS A 27 -10.95 28.69 -5.73
CA LYS A 27 -12.40 28.86 -5.74
C LYS A 27 -13.06 27.76 -4.93
N LYS A 28 -14.10 28.10 -4.19
CA LYS A 28 -14.82 27.17 -3.32
C LYS A 28 -16.22 26.98 -3.88
N ASN A 29 -16.67 25.74 -4.04
CA ASN A 29 -18.06 25.48 -4.37
C ASN A 29 -18.90 25.74 -3.10
N PRO A 30 -19.88 26.66 -3.14
CA PRO A 30 -20.73 26.96 -1.99
C PRO A 30 -21.64 25.80 -1.57
N GLU A 31 -21.97 24.88 -2.49
CA GLU A 31 -22.90 23.76 -2.23
C GLU A 31 -22.25 22.65 -1.42
N ASP A 32 -21.05 22.21 -1.79
CA ASP A 32 -20.35 21.09 -1.14
C ASP A 32 -19.12 21.51 -0.31
N GLY A 33 -18.79 22.81 -0.34
CA GLY A 33 -17.67 23.38 0.39
C GLY A 33 -16.29 22.97 -0.12
N LYS A 34 -16.18 22.22 -1.23
CA LYS A 34 -14.89 21.80 -1.78
C LYS A 34 -14.18 22.95 -2.47
N CYS A 35 -12.86 22.93 -2.41
CA CYS A 35 -12.01 23.93 -3.03
C CYS A 35 -11.38 23.38 -4.31
N TYR A 36 -11.23 24.25 -5.29
CA TYR A 36 -10.70 23.99 -6.62
C TYR A 36 -9.64 25.05 -6.93
N ILE A 37 -8.66 24.67 -7.74
CA ILE A 37 -7.62 25.56 -8.23
C ILE A 37 -7.92 25.83 -9.70
N VAL A 38 -7.99 27.10 -10.08
CA VAL A 38 -8.09 27.56 -11.46
C VAL A 38 -6.83 28.33 -11.79
N PHE A 39 -6.04 27.79 -12.71
CA PHE A 39 -4.88 28.44 -13.28
C PHE A 39 -5.29 29.16 -14.57
N LYS A 40 -5.18 30.48 -14.58
CA LYS A 40 -5.53 31.32 -15.74
C LYS A 40 -4.27 31.85 -16.39
N ASP A 41 -4.03 31.43 -17.62
CA ASP A 41 -3.02 31.98 -18.53
C ASP A 41 -3.71 32.81 -19.63
N LYS A 42 -2.95 33.41 -20.55
CA LYS A 42 -3.41 34.43 -21.50
C LYS A 42 -4.59 33.92 -22.33
N ASP A 43 -4.50 32.69 -22.82
CA ASP A 43 -5.47 32.08 -23.73
C ASP A 43 -6.02 30.74 -23.23
N LYS A 44 -5.62 30.29 -22.04
CA LYS A 44 -6.00 28.97 -21.50
C LYS A 44 -6.29 29.05 -20.02
N ALA A 45 -7.32 28.32 -19.60
CA ALA A 45 -7.59 28.05 -18.20
C ALA A 45 -7.43 26.54 -17.97
N ARG A 46 -6.71 26.17 -16.92
CA ARG A 46 -6.60 24.80 -16.42
C ARG A 46 -7.18 24.74 -15.02
N ALA A 47 -7.72 23.60 -14.61
CA ALA A 47 -8.28 23.47 -13.28
C ALA A 47 -8.09 22.08 -12.67
N CYS A 48 -8.03 22.02 -11.35
CA CYS A 48 -8.01 20.76 -10.62
C CYS A 48 -8.68 20.92 -9.25
N LYS A 49 -8.96 19.79 -8.58
CA LYS A 49 -9.38 19.81 -7.17
C LYS A 49 -8.23 20.31 -6.30
N ASN A 50 -8.54 21.15 -5.30
CA ASN A 50 -7.57 21.55 -4.28
C ASN A 50 -7.35 20.42 -3.26
N GLN A 51 -6.88 19.28 -3.75
CA GLN A 51 -6.58 18.10 -2.94
C GLN A 51 -5.39 17.39 -3.58
N CYS A 52 -4.26 17.43 -2.88
CA CYS A 52 -3.03 16.77 -3.27
C CYS A 52 -3.27 15.27 -3.42
N LYS A 53 -2.97 14.74 -4.60
CA LYS A 53 -3.12 13.32 -4.93
C LYS A 53 -2.25 12.40 -4.06
N HIS A 54 -1.09 12.86 -3.57
CA HIS A 54 -0.24 12.09 -2.65
C HIS A 54 -0.99 11.59 -1.40
N GLN A 55 -1.44 12.47 -0.49
CA GLN A 55 -2.14 12.04 0.74
C GLN A 55 -3.33 12.93 1.11
N GLY A 56 -3.95 13.55 0.11
CA GLY A 56 -5.17 14.35 0.27
C GLY A 56 -4.97 15.66 1.05
N GLY A 57 -3.73 16.15 1.19
CA GLY A 57 -3.47 17.47 1.77
C GLY A 57 -4.03 18.58 0.88
N LEU A 58 -4.35 19.74 1.46
CA LEU A 58 -4.75 20.90 0.65
C LEU A 58 -3.50 21.57 0.07
N PHE A 59 -3.63 22.21 -1.08
CA PHE A 59 -2.62 23.10 -1.60
C PHE A 59 -2.87 24.54 -1.14
N ILE A 60 -1.78 25.25 -0.92
CA ILE A 60 -1.72 26.68 -0.64
C ILE A 60 -0.75 27.32 -1.63
N LYS A 61 -0.84 28.65 -1.82
CA LYS A 61 0.20 29.37 -2.56
C LYS A 61 1.55 29.14 -1.89
N ASP A 62 2.55 28.78 -2.69
CA ASP A 62 3.90 28.67 -2.17
C ASP A 62 4.52 30.06 -2.04
N ILE A 63 5.25 30.30 -0.95
CA ILE A 63 5.94 31.59 -0.77
C ILE A 63 7.18 31.70 -1.66
N GLU A 64 7.67 30.56 -2.13
CA GLU A 64 8.80 30.41 -3.06
C GLU A 64 8.34 30.34 -4.52
N ASP A 65 7.04 30.56 -4.79
CA ASP A 65 6.47 30.58 -6.14
C ASP A 65 6.90 31.84 -6.90
N LEU A 66 8.06 31.77 -7.54
CA LEU A 66 8.61 32.88 -8.32
C LEU A 66 7.92 33.07 -9.67
N ASP A 67 7.29 32.03 -10.21
CA ASP A 67 6.68 32.01 -11.54
C ASP A 67 5.15 32.04 -11.52
N GLY A 68 4.52 32.01 -10.34
CA GLY A 68 3.08 32.22 -10.16
C GLY A 68 2.23 31.01 -10.54
N ARG A 69 2.85 29.83 -10.68
CA ARG A 69 2.22 28.58 -11.14
C ARG A 69 2.45 27.41 -10.17
N THR A 70 3.19 27.61 -9.08
CA THR A 70 3.50 26.55 -8.13
C THR A 70 2.67 26.66 -6.85
N VAL A 71 2.00 25.57 -6.49
CA VAL A 71 1.31 25.45 -5.20
C VAL A 71 1.97 24.38 -4.32
N ARG A 72 1.93 24.58 -3.00
CA ARG A 72 2.56 23.68 -2.03
C ARG A 72 1.53 22.98 -1.17
N CYS A 73 1.68 21.67 -1.01
CA CYS A 73 0.83 20.83 -0.16
C CYS A 73 1.09 21.13 1.32
N THR A 74 0.02 21.22 2.12
CA THR A 74 0.09 21.51 3.56
C THR A 74 0.55 20.34 4.42
N LYS A 75 0.53 19.10 3.90
CA LYS A 75 0.93 17.91 4.67
C LYS A 75 2.42 17.62 4.58
N HIS A 76 2.93 17.42 3.37
CA HIS A 76 4.30 16.96 3.13
C HIS A 76 5.11 17.90 2.25
N PHE A 77 4.63 19.14 2.04
CA PHE A 77 5.33 20.18 1.30
C PHE A 77 5.60 19.87 -0.18
N TRP A 78 4.97 18.82 -0.73
CA TRP A 78 5.01 18.50 -2.15
C TRP A 78 4.52 19.68 -2.97
N LYS A 79 5.22 19.98 -4.07
CA LYS A 79 4.93 21.13 -4.93
C LYS A 79 4.33 20.65 -6.24
N LEU A 80 3.26 21.32 -6.67
CA LEU A 80 2.53 21.06 -7.91
C LEU A 80 2.63 22.29 -8.80
N ASP A 81 3.10 22.11 -10.04
CA ASP A 81 2.96 23.11 -11.10
C ASP A 81 1.55 22.98 -11.70
N VAL A 82 0.68 23.95 -11.44
CA VAL A 82 -0.72 23.92 -11.89
C VAL A 82 -0.88 24.26 -13.37
N SER A 83 0.20 24.71 -14.02
CA SER A 83 0.23 24.97 -15.46
C SER A 83 0.51 23.71 -16.27
N THR A 84 1.11 22.67 -15.66
CA THR A 84 1.39 21.36 -16.26
C THR A 84 0.57 20.22 -15.63
N MET A 85 0.15 20.38 -14.36
CA MET A 85 -0.37 19.35 -13.46
C MET A 85 0.69 18.33 -13.00
N GLU A 86 1.96 18.67 -13.17
CA GLU A 86 3.09 17.86 -12.72
C GLU A 86 3.56 18.29 -11.33
N TYR A 87 3.87 17.30 -10.50
CA TYR A 87 4.57 17.56 -9.26
C TYR A 87 6.05 17.82 -9.56
N VAL A 88 6.54 18.97 -9.09
CA VAL A 88 7.93 19.43 -9.30
C VAL A 88 8.83 19.10 -8.12
N ASN A 89 8.24 18.70 -7.00
CA ASN A 89 8.96 18.20 -5.83
C ASN A 89 8.08 17.18 -5.10
N PRO A 90 8.37 15.86 -5.22
CA PRO A 90 9.41 15.28 -6.06
C PRO A 90 9.07 15.35 -7.57
N PRO A 91 10.06 15.57 -8.45
CA PRO A 91 9.87 15.51 -9.89
C PRO A 91 9.58 14.07 -10.37
N ASP A 92 9.09 13.92 -11.61
CA ASP A 92 8.82 12.63 -12.27
C ASP A 92 7.90 11.67 -11.50
N SER A 93 6.99 12.22 -10.69
CA SER A 93 5.98 11.44 -9.99
C SER A 93 4.69 11.30 -10.82
N PHE A 94 3.51 11.28 -10.21
CA PHE A 94 2.24 11.18 -10.92
C PHE A 94 1.68 12.58 -11.27
N LEU A 95 0.77 12.63 -12.25
CA LEU A 95 0.04 13.86 -12.58
C LEU A 95 -1.16 14.07 -11.65
N GLN A 96 -1.42 15.33 -11.31
CA GLN A 96 -2.67 15.73 -10.69
C GLN A 96 -3.83 15.58 -11.68
N ASP A 97 -4.98 15.08 -11.21
CA ASP A 97 -6.14 14.91 -12.08
C ASP A 97 -6.69 16.29 -12.50
N GLU A 98 -6.72 16.52 -13.81
CA GLU A 98 -7.22 17.76 -14.41
C GLU A 98 -8.74 17.71 -14.61
N LEU A 99 -9.40 18.85 -14.38
CA LEU A 99 -10.80 19.08 -14.68
C LEU A 99 -10.92 19.75 -16.04
N GLU A 100 -11.93 19.35 -16.80
CA GLU A 100 -12.27 20.02 -18.06
C GLU A 100 -12.84 21.41 -17.74
N VAL A 101 -12.30 22.45 -18.37
CA VAL A 101 -12.76 23.84 -18.20
C VAL A 101 -13.62 24.21 -19.41
N VAL A 102 -14.92 24.33 -19.20
CA VAL A 102 -15.88 24.69 -20.25
C VAL A 102 -16.30 26.13 -20.05
N VAL A 103 -15.99 27.00 -21.02
CA VAL A 103 -16.46 28.39 -21.02
C VAL A 103 -17.62 28.50 -21.99
N SER A 104 -18.72 29.08 -21.54
CA SER A 104 -19.93 29.27 -22.32
C SER A 104 -19.79 30.50 -23.23
N ASP A 105 -19.97 30.29 -24.53
CA ASP A 105 -19.93 31.35 -25.53
C ASP A 105 -21.14 32.31 -25.46
N THR A 106 -22.22 31.91 -24.79
CA THR A 106 -23.48 32.68 -24.75
C THR A 106 -23.56 33.67 -23.60
N ASP A 107 -23.13 33.25 -22.40
CA ASP A 107 -23.22 34.06 -21.18
C ASP A 107 -21.85 34.37 -20.56
N GLY A 108 -20.76 33.74 -21.02
CA GLY A 108 -19.41 33.91 -20.49
C GLY A 108 -19.18 33.22 -19.14
N SER A 109 -20.10 32.35 -18.70
CA SER A 109 -19.92 31.52 -17.51
C SER A 109 -18.85 30.44 -17.75
N MET A 110 -18.28 29.92 -16.66
CA MET A 110 -17.28 28.86 -16.71
C MET A 110 -17.71 27.71 -15.82
N GLU A 111 -17.65 26.49 -16.35
CA GLU A 111 -17.89 25.26 -15.63
C GLU A 111 -16.61 24.44 -15.52
N LEU A 112 -16.33 23.94 -14.32
CA LEU A 112 -15.32 22.92 -14.08
C LEU A 112 -16.02 21.58 -14.09
N VAL A 113 -15.66 20.72 -15.05
CA VAL A 113 -16.31 19.44 -15.27
C VAL A 113 -15.34 18.32 -14.93
N GLU A 114 -15.77 17.46 -14.01
CA GLU A 114 -15.08 16.22 -13.71
C GLU A 114 -15.59 15.13 -14.65
N LEU A 115 -14.68 14.55 -15.44
CA LEU A 115 -14.97 13.38 -16.25
C LEU A 115 -14.87 12.14 -15.34
N ASN A 116 -15.99 11.44 -15.15
CA ASN A 116 -15.98 10.13 -14.49
C ASN A 116 -16.04 9.05 -15.58
N PRO A 117 -14.89 8.50 -16.03
CA PRO A 117 -14.92 7.34 -16.91
C PRO A 117 -15.66 6.21 -16.21
N PRO A 118 -16.37 5.33 -16.94
CA PRO A 118 -17.04 4.18 -16.34
C PRO A 118 -16.05 3.35 -15.53
N ASP A 119 -16.52 2.77 -14.43
CA ASP A 119 -15.71 1.91 -13.59
C ASP A 119 -15.21 0.71 -14.41
N PRO A 120 -13.91 0.37 -14.35
CA PRO A 120 -13.36 -0.71 -15.17
C PRO A 120 -14.09 -2.05 -15.01
N TRP A 121 -14.54 -2.39 -13.79
CA TRP A 121 -15.29 -3.61 -13.50
C TRP A 121 -16.75 -3.58 -13.99
N THR A 122 -17.25 -2.44 -14.47
CA THR A 122 -18.61 -2.29 -15.01
C THR A 122 -18.66 -2.33 -16.54
N LEU A 123 -17.50 -2.42 -17.21
CA LEU A 123 -17.42 -2.39 -18.67
C LEU A 123 -17.94 -3.69 -19.33
N ASP A 124 -17.67 -4.84 -18.69
CA ASP A 124 -18.05 -6.18 -19.14
C ASP A 124 -18.63 -6.97 -17.95
N PRO A 125 -19.80 -6.58 -17.39
CA PRO A 125 -20.35 -7.21 -16.19
C PRO A 125 -20.77 -8.66 -16.48
N ARG A 126 -20.53 -9.56 -15.51
CA ARG A 126 -20.99 -10.95 -15.56
C ARG A 126 -22.05 -11.16 -14.49
N GLU A 127 -23.18 -11.73 -14.88
CA GLU A 127 -24.17 -12.25 -13.94
C GLU A 127 -23.54 -13.39 -13.12
N ALA A 128 -23.81 -13.40 -11.82
CA ALA A 128 -23.36 -14.47 -10.93
C ALA A 128 -24.06 -15.78 -11.29
N GLN A 129 -23.29 -16.81 -11.61
CA GLN A 129 -23.80 -18.16 -11.88
C GLN A 129 -23.91 -18.94 -10.56
N ASP A 130 -24.71 -20.01 -10.56
CA ASP A 130 -24.80 -20.90 -9.41
C ASP A 130 -23.44 -21.55 -9.11
N LEU A 131 -23.01 -21.50 -7.86
CA LEU A 131 -21.82 -22.19 -7.36
C LEU A 131 -22.24 -23.47 -6.63
N GLN A 132 -21.49 -24.54 -6.87
CA GLN A 132 -21.64 -25.76 -6.08
C GLN A 132 -20.83 -25.66 -4.77
N PRO A 133 -21.28 -26.31 -3.67
CA PRO A 133 -20.46 -26.45 -2.48
C PRO A 133 -19.06 -27.00 -2.81
N GLY A 134 -18.02 -26.37 -2.24
CA GLY A 134 -16.61 -26.68 -2.47
C GLY A 134 -16.01 -26.13 -3.77
N GLU A 135 -16.81 -25.49 -4.63
CA GLU A 135 -16.32 -24.96 -5.91
C GLU A 135 -15.44 -23.72 -5.74
N LEU A 136 -15.91 -22.76 -4.94
CA LEU A 136 -15.18 -21.54 -4.60
C LEU A 136 -14.91 -21.52 -3.09
N THR A 137 -13.66 -21.76 -2.72
CA THR A 137 -13.23 -21.81 -1.32
C THR A 137 -12.10 -20.84 -1.05
N LEU A 138 -12.09 -20.28 0.17
CA LEU A 138 -11.06 -19.38 0.67
C LEU A 138 -10.35 -20.05 1.85
N PRO A 139 -9.22 -20.73 1.62
CA PRO A 139 -8.38 -21.24 2.70
C PRO A 139 -7.55 -20.10 3.31
N HIS A 140 -7.41 -20.10 4.63
CA HIS A 140 -6.46 -19.21 5.30
C HIS A 140 -5.20 -19.97 5.73
N PHE A 141 -4.04 -19.45 5.35
CA PHE A 141 -2.75 -19.96 5.78
C PHE A 141 -2.00 -18.84 6.49
N GLU A 142 -1.57 -19.10 7.72
CA GLU A 142 -0.69 -18.20 8.45
C GLU A 142 0.75 -18.68 8.23
N ILE A 143 1.53 -17.90 7.48
CA ILE A 143 2.94 -18.20 7.16
C ILE A 143 3.79 -17.02 7.60
N THR A 144 4.99 -17.29 8.10
CA THR A 144 5.94 -16.23 8.48
C THR A 144 6.45 -15.51 7.22
N ARG A 145 6.74 -14.20 7.34
CA ARG A 145 7.08 -13.33 6.18
C ARG A 145 8.25 -13.87 5.33
N ARG A 146 9.28 -14.45 5.97
CA ARG A 146 10.44 -15.04 5.27
C ARG A 146 10.19 -16.48 4.81
N GLU A 147 9.36 -17.28 5.49
CA GLU A 147 8.94 -18.59 4.96
C GLU A 147 8.07 -18.42 3.71
N ALA A 148 7.20 -17.41 3.64
CA ALA A 148 6.44 -17.09 2.43
C ALA A 148 7.36 -16.81 1.23
N ALA A 149 8.46 -16.08 1.46
CA ALA A 149 9.51 -15.83 0.45
C ALA A 149 10.39 -17.05 0.12
N ARG A 150 10.45 -18.07 0.99
CA ARG A 150 11.11 -19.36 0.70
C ARG A 150 10.19 -20.37 0.02
N TYR A 151 8.90 -20.40 0.38
CA TYR A 151 7.90 -21.24 -0.29
C TYR A 151 7.72 -20.82 -1.74
N SER A 152 7.81 -19.53 -2.08
CA SER A 152 7.89 -19.09 -3.48
C SER A 152 9.10 -19.68 -4.22
N HIS A 153 10.25 -19.80 -3.55
CA HIS A 153 11.48 -20.43 -4.08
C HIS A 153 11.47 -21.97 -4.10
N LEU A 154 10.76 -22.62 -3.17
CA LEU A 154 10.65 -24.08 -3.07
C LEU A 154 9.58 -24.66 -4.00
N CYS A 155 8.47 -23.92 -4.23
CA CYS A 155 7.50 -24.24 -5.26
C CYS A 155 8.18 -24.19 -6.65
N TRP A 156 9.12 -23.25 -6.84
CA TRP A 156 9.97 -23.16 -8.04
C TRP A 156 10.86 -24.41 -8.26
N ARG A 157 11.50 -24.96 -7.21
CA ARG A 157 12.33 -26.18 -7.33
C ARG A 157 11.52 -27.46 -7.57
N HIS A 158 10.34 -27.59 -6.97
CA HIS A 158 9.49 -28.77 -7.17
C HIS A 158 8.77 -28.79 -8.52
N LEU A 159 8.62 -27.64 -9.18
CA LEU A 159 8.09 -27.53 -10.54
C LEU A 159 9.19 -27.67 -11.61
N ALA A 160 10.44 -27.26 -11.31
CA ALA A 160 11.57 -27.39 -12.23
C ALA A 160 12.22 -28.78 -12.25
N ALA A 161 12.11 -29.57 -11.16
CA ALA A 161 12.65 -30.91 -11.09
C ALA A 161 11.52 -31.92 -10.82
N GLY A 162 11.16 -32.69 -11.85
CA GLY A 162 10.41 -33.93 -11.71
C GLY A 162 11.22 -35.03 -11.00
N VAL A 163 11.83 -34.72 -9.84
CA VAL A 163 12.60 -35.65 -9.03
C VAL A 163 12.20 -35.51 -7.57
N LEU A 164 11.62 -36.60 -7.06
CA LEU A 164 11.29 -36.83 -5.66
C LEU A 164 12.53 -36.66 -4.79
N VAL A 165 12.50 -35.75 -3.80
CA VAL A 165 13.39 -35.82 -2.63
C VAL A 165 12.61 -36.52 -1.52
N PRO A 166 13.03 -37.70 -1.03
CA PRO A 166 12.41 -38.36 0.10
C PRO A 166 12.90 -37.71 1.40
N GLY A 167 12.00 -37.23 2.27
CA GLY A 167 12.42 -36.88 3.64
C GLY A 167 11.46 -36.03 4.48
N GLU A 168 10.66 -35.15 3.87
CA GLU A 168 9.78 -34.28 4.66
C GLU A 168 8.35 -34.84 4.75
N LYS A 169 7.86 -35.01 5.98
CA LYS A 169 6.50 -35.48 6.27
C LYS A 169 5.49 -34.51 5.68
N ARG A 170 4.85 -34.94 4.58
CA ARG A 170 3.71 -34.28 3.94
C ARG A 170 2.59 -34.00 4.93
N CYS A 171 2.01 -32.81 4.84
CA CYS A 171 0.61 -32.62 5.15
C CYS A 171 -0.19 -33.32 4.03
N GLU A 172 -0.88 -34.41 4.35
CA GLU A 172 -1.71 -35.16 3.40
C GLU A 172 -2.98 -34.36 3.06
N LEU A 173 -2.92 -33.55 2.00
CA LEU A 173 -4.13 -33.08 1.31
C LEU A 173 -4.39 -33.98 0.09
N ASN A 174 -5.60 -34.55 0.07
CA ASN A 174 -6.09 -35.53 -0.89
C ASN A 174 -5.89 -35.08 -2.36
N LYS A 175 -5.39 -36.01 -3.18
CA LYS A 175 -4.88 -35.80 -4.55
C LYS A 175 -5.93 -35.59 -5.65
N HIS A 176 -7.23 -35.43 -5.35
CA HIS A 176 -8.26 -35.55 -6.39
C HIS A 176 -9.09 -34.31 -6.74
N HIS A 177 -8.82 -33.11 -6.21
CA HIS A 177 -9.60 -31.90 -6.60
C HIS A 177 -8.77 -30.63 -6.92
N CYS A 178 -7.50 -30.78 -7.30
CA CYS A 178 -6.52 -29.68 -7.19
C CYS A 178 -5.97 -29.15 -8.54
N CYS A 179 -6.82 -28.60 -9.41
CA CYS A 179 -6.36 -27.85 -10.59
C CYS A 179 -6.74 -26.36 -10.57
N ALA A 180 -7.97 -26.00 -10.14
CA ALA A 180 -8.35 -24.60 -9.93
C ALA A 180 -7.70 -23.99 -8.67
N PHE A 181 -7.53 -24.81 -7.63
CA PHE A 181 -7.01 -24.42 -6.31
C PHE A 181 -5.54 -23.96 -6.34
N ARG A 182 -4.73 -24.51 -7.26
CA ARG A 182 -3.30 -24.15 -7.38
C ARG A 182 -3.11 -22.75 -7.97
N ARG A 183 -3.93 -22.36 -8.95
CA ARG A 183 -3.85 -21.06 -9.63
C ARG A 183 -4.39 -19.90 -8.78
N MET A 184 -5.40 -20.15 -7.93
CA MET A 184 -5.99 -19.09 -7.09
C MET A 184 -5.12 -18.75 -5.86
N ALA A 185 -4.46 -19.76 -5.29
CA ALA A 185 -3.48 -19.57 -4.21
C ALA A 185 -2.24 -18.77 -4.68
N GLU A 186 -1.81 -18.97 -5.93
CA GLU A 186 -0.75 -18.18 -6.57
C GLU A 186 -1.16 -16.71 -6.79
N CYS A 187 -2.43 -16.39 -7.03
CA CYS A 187 -2.87 -14.99 -7.11
C CYS A 187 -3.02 -14.30 -5.74
N MET A 188 -3.43 -15.03 -4.70
CA MET A 188 -3.69 -14.44 -3.37
C MET A 188 -2.44 -14.32 -2.48
N LEU A 189 -1.43 -15.18 -2.67
CA LEU A 189 -0.17 -15.10 -1.91
C LEU A 189 0.77 -13.97 -2.41
N PHE A 190 0.55 -13.45 -3.62
CA PHE A 190 1.54 -12.65 -4.36
C PHE A 190 1.38 -11.12 -4.27
N ALA A 191 0.47 -10.60 -3.44
CA ALA A 191 0.31 -9.15 -3.27
C ALA A 191 1.48 -8.45 -2.54
N ARG A 192 2.61 -9.14 -2.27
CA ARG A 192 3.70 -8.61 -1.46
C ARG A 192 5.10 -9.01 -1.93
N LEU A 193 5.46 -8.61 -3.14
CA LEU A 193 6.85 -8.46 -3.56
C LEU A 193 7.01 -7.10 -4.25
N SER A 194 7.82 -6.25 -3.65
CA SER A 194 8.12 -4.89 -4.05
C SER A 194 8.69 -4.79 -5.48
N ARG A 195 8.38 -3.67 -6.15
CA ARG A 195 8.85 -3.25 -7.49
C ARG A 195 8.36 -4.12 -8.65
N LEU A 196 7.25 -3.67 -9.24
CA LEU A 196 6.81 -3.93 -10.63
C LEU A 196 6.64 -5.39 -11.07
N THR A 197 5.41 -5.66 -11.54
CA THR A 197 4.97 -6.79 -12.38
C THR A 197 4.54 -8.04 -11.60
N ILE A 198 3.21 -8.21 -11.50
CA ILE A 198 2.60 -9.53 -11.31
C ILE A 198 3.00 -10.37 -12.54
N VAL A 199 4.06 -11.15 -12.39
CA VAL A 199 4.45 -12.27 -13.25
C VAL A 199 4.35 -13.45 -12.28
N HIS A 200 3.40 -14.38 -12.36
CA HIS A 200 2.93 -15.12 -13.52
C HIS A 200 1.66 -15.89 -13.12
N ILE A 201 0.74 -16.12 -14.06
CA ILE A 201 -0.35 -17.11 -13.96
C ILE A 201 -0.04 -18.17 -15.02
N ASP A 202 0.22 -19.40 -14.56
CA ASP A 202 0.38 -20.65 -15.32
C ASP A 202 1.58 -20.75 -16.30
N VAL A 203 2.63 -21.41 -15.82
CA VAL A 203 3.86 -21.74 -16.58
C VAL A 203 3.71 -23.12 -17.24
N GLU A 204 3.13 -23.17 -18.44
CA GLU A 204 3.42 -24.27 -19.38
C GLU A 204 3.96 -23.79 -20.73
N LYS A 205 3.88 -22.49 -21.03
CA LYS A 205 4.42 -21.91 -22.26
C LYS A 205 4.98 -20.53 -21.95
N GLY A 206 6.26 -20.31 -22.21
CA GLY A 206 7.02 -19.13 -21.77
C GLY A 206 6.50 -17.78 -22.28
N TYR A 207 5.54 -17.19 -21.57
CA TYR A 207 5.06 -15.82 -21.79
C TYR A 207 5.46 -14.93 -20.62
N THR A 208 6.40 -14.00 -20.78
CA THR A 208 6.55 -12.86 -19.87
C THR A 208 5.40 -11.89 -20.13
N ASN A 209 4.27 -12.05 -19.44
CA ASN A 209 3.13 -11.13 -19.59
C ASN A 209 3.23 -10.01 -18.54
N SER A 210 3.35 -8.76 -19.00
CA SER A 210 3.10 -7.57 -18.20
C SER A 210 1.60 -7.28 -18.16
N PHE A 211 1.00 -7.14 -16.97
CA PHE A 211 -0.40 -6.74 -16.83
C PHE A 211 -0.52 -5.22 -16.62
N SER A 212 -1.51 -4.62 -17.27
CA SER A 212 -1.83 -3.20 -17.11
C SER A 212 -2.84 -2.99 -15.97
N TYR A 213 -2.69 -1.88 -15.24
CA TYR A 213 -3.67 -1.47 -14.24
C TYR A 213 -5.04 -1.18 -14.86
N SER A 214 -6.09 -1.47 -14.09
CA SER A 214 -7.48 -1.21 -14.48
C SER A 214 -7.93 -1.94 -15.76
N VAL A 215 -7.20 -2.98 -16.17
CA VAL A 215 -7.55 -3.83 -17.30
C VAL A 215 -7.96 -5.22 -16.79
N ILE A 216 -9.10 -5.70 -17.29
CA ILE A 216 -9.57 -7.06 -17.02
C ILE A 216 -8.64 -8.06 -17.72
N SER A 217 -8.04 -8.95 -16.93
CA SER A 217 -7.22 -10.05 -17.39
C SER A 217 -8.01 -11.36 -17.26
N LYS A 218 -8.36 -11.99 -18.38
CA LYS A 218 -9.10 -13.26 -18.41
C LYS A 218 -8.11 -14.42 -18.26
N VAL A 219 -8.35 -15.30 -17.29
CA VAL A 219 -7.57 -16.53 -17.08
C VAL A 219 -8.20 -17.67 -17.89
N ASP A 220 -9.52 -17.82 -17.77
CA ASP A 220 -10.32 -18.75 -18.56
C ASP A 220 -11.76 -18.22 -18.76
N GLU A 221 -12.69 -19.08 -19.18
CA GLU A 221 -14.08 -18.69 -19.40
C GLU A 221 -14.80 -18.25 -18.10
N HIS A 222 -14.38 -18.78 -16.95
CA HIS A 222 -14.99 -18.55 -15.64
C HIS A 222 -14.22 -17.53 -14.79
N LEU A 223 -12.89 -17.53 -14.86
CA LEU A 223 -12.01 -16.76 -13.99
C LEU A 223 -11.38 -15.57 -14.73
N ARG A 224 -11.46 -14.39 -14.11
CA ARG A 224 -10.74 -13.18 -14.53
C ARG A 224 -10.34 -12.36 -13.31
N PHE A 225 -9.37 -11.47 -13.48
CA PHE A 225 -8.91 -10.59 -12.41
C PHE A 225 -8.54 -9.21 -12.95
N MET A 226 -8.38 -8.25 -12.03
CA MET A 226 -7.97 -6.89 -12.33
C MET A 226 -7.08 -6.37 -11.18
N ILE A 227 -5.99 -5.72 -11.56
CA ILE A 227 -5.10 -5.04 -10.63
C ILE A 227 -5.44 -3.56 -10.66
N LEU A 228 -5.63 -2.97 -9.47
CA LEU A 228 -5.90 -1.56 -9.28
C LEU A 228 -4.73 -0.93 -8.52
N MET A 229 -4.39 0.31 -8.84
CA MET A 229 -3.32 1.05 -8.15
C MET A 229 -3.78 1.54 -6.78
N ASP A 230 -2.86 1.66 -5.83
CA ASP A 230 -3.10 2.50 -4.65
C ASP A 230 -3.07 4.00 -5.03
N GLY A 231 -3.91 4.80 -4.38
CA GLY A 231 -3.99 6.24 -4.64
C GLY A 231 -2.86 7.05 -3.99
N VAL A 232 -2.14 6.47 -3.01
CA VAL A 232 -1.03 7.13 -2.29
C VAL A 232 0.31 6.65 -2.80
N HIS A 233 0.48 5.33 -2.95
CA HIS A 233 1.70 4.68 -3.40
C HIS A 233 1.46 3.81 -4.65
N PRO A 234 1.05 4.41 -5.80
CA PRO A 234 0.67 3.67 -7.00
C PRO A 234 1.78 2.75 -7.57
N GLU A 235 3.04 3.05 -7.27
CA GLU A 235 4.22 2.30 -7.68
C GLU A 235 4.60 1.13 -6.73
N MET A 236 4.03 1.09 -5.53
CA MET A 236 4.37 0.10 -4.49
C MET A 236 3.21 -0.81 -4.14
N ASP A 237 2.02 -0.24 -3.94
CA ASP A 237 0.87 -0.95 -3.38
C ASP A 237 -0.24 -1.13 -4.43
N THR A 238 -0.88 -2.29 -4.41
CA THR A 238 -1.92 -2.65 -5.38
C THR A 238 -3.10 -3.35 -4.72
N CYS A 239 -4.29 -3.05 -5.21
CA CYS A 239 -5.54 -3.70 -4.87
C CYS A 239 -5.90 -4.73 -5.95
N LEU A 240 -6.52 -5.85 -5.56
CA LEU A 240 -6.85 -6.94 -6.47
C LEU A 240 -8.36 -7.19 -6.48
N ILE A 241 -8.94 -7.27 -7.68
CA ILE A 241 -10.27 -7.83 -7.89
C ILE A 241 -10.11 -9.17 -8.59
N VAL A 242 -10.73 -10.21 -8.05
CA VAL A 242 -10.86 -11.52 -8.70
C VAL A 242 -12.34 -11.76 -8.92
N GLU A 243 -12.70 -12.21 -10.12
CA GLU A 243 -14.07 -12.58 -10.44
C GLU A 243 -14.13 -14.00 -11.00
N TYR A 244 -14.92 -14.86 -10.36
CA TYR A 244 -15.12 -16.25 -10.76
C TYR A 244 -16.61 -16.51 -10.99
N LYS A 245 -16.99 -16.87 -12.22
CA LYS A 245 -18.39 -17.08 -12.62
C LYS A 245 -19.33 -15.93 -12.24
N GLY A 246 -18.84 -14.68 -12.30
CA GLY A 246 -19.59 -13.48 -11.91
C GLY A 246 -19.57 -13.16 -10.41
N HIS A 247 -18.99 -14.01 -9.56
CA HIS A 247 -18.78 -13.71 -8.14
C HIS A 247 -17.51 -12.91 -7.93
N MET A 248 -17.60 -11.76 -7.26
CA MET A 248 -16.51 -10.81 -7.13
C MET A 248 -15.87 -10.83 -5.74
N ILE A 249 -14.55 -10.93 -5.72
CA ILE A 249 -13.70 -10.91 -4.52
C ILE A 249 -12.78 -9.69 -4.62
N LEU A 250 -12.83 -8.83 -3.61
CA LEU A 250 -12.03 -7.61 -3.51
C LEU A 250 -11.01 -7.73 -2.39
N ASN A 251 -9.72 -7.57 -2.71
CA ASN A 251 -8.62 -7.53 -1.74
C ASN A 251 -7.99 -6.13 -1.70
N THR A 252 -8.07 -5.48 -0.54
CA THR A 252 -7.54 -4.13 -0.28
C THR A 252 -6.40 -4.09 0.73
N VAL A 253 -5.83 -5.26 1.06
CA VAL A 253 -4.72 -5.39 2.01
C VAL A 253 -3.52 -4.53 1.57
N ASP A 254 -2.85 -3.92 2.54
CA ASP A 254 -1.67 -3.06 2.36
C ASP A 254 -1.90 -1.86 1.40
N CYS A 255 -3.15 -1.51 1.06
CA CYS A 255 -3.47 -0.29 0.32
C CYS A 255 -3.92 0.84 1.27
N THR A 256 -3.29 2.00 1.16
CA THR A 256 -3.66 3.19 1.95
C THR A 256 -4.95 3.82 1.43
N ARG A 257 -5.10 3.91 0.10
CA ARG A 257 -6.27 4.45 -0.59
C ARG A 257 -6.50 3.68 -1.90
N PRO A 258 -6.97 2.42 -1.82
CA PRO A 258 -7.10 1.54 -2.99
C PRO A 258 -7.94 2.19 -4.10
N ASN A 259 -7.37 2.28 -5.31
CA ASN A 259 -7.93 2.92 -6.50
C ASN A 259 -8.50 4.33 -6.23
N ASN A 260 -7.76 5.14 -5.46
CA ASN A 260 -8.15 6.48 -5.02
C ASN A 260 -9.49 6.53 -4.24
N GLY A 261 -9.94 5.39 -3.70
CA GLY A 261 -11.21 5.21 -2.99
C GLY A 261 -12.38 4.83 -3.88
N ARG A 262 -12.16 4.58 -5.18
CA ARG A 262 -13.19 4.14 -6.12
C ARG A 262 -13.14 2.62 -6.25
N LEU A 263 -14.11 1.93 -5.67
CA LEU A 263 -14.12 0.46 -5.57
C LEU A 263 -15.51 -0.12 -5.87
N PRO A 264 -15.60 -1.40 -6.30
CA PRO A 264 -16.88 -2.04 -6.54
C PRO A 264 -17.70 -2.17 -5.26
N GLN A 265 -19.00 -1.86 -5.35
CA GLN A 265 -19.97 -2.10 -4.30
C GLN A 265 -20.63 -3.48 -4.47
N GLY A 266 -21.13 -4.04 -3.38
CA GLY A 266 -21.90 -5.28 -3.39
C GLY A 266 -21.10 -6.53 -3.75
N VAL A 267 -19.76 -6.50 -3.57
CA VAL A 267 -18.90 -7.66 -3.83
C VAL A 267 -19.27 -8.84 -2.91
N ASP A 268 -19.06 -10.05 -3.39
CA ASP A 268 -19.38 -11.27 -2.63
C ASP A 268 -18.43 -11.43 -1.43
N VAL A 269 -17.14 -11.17 -1.63
CA VAL A 269 -16.15 -11.20 -0.56
C VAL A 269 -15.26 -9.97 -0.59
N MET A 270 -15.07 -9.34 0.56
CA MET A 270 -14.08 -8.28 0.74
C MET A 270 -13.04 -8.67 1.79
N MET A 271 -11.77 -8.44 1.47
CA MET A 271 -10.63 -8.67 2.34
C MET A 271 -9.86 -7.36 2.57
N SER A 272 -9.45 -7.11 3.81
CA SER A 272 -8.57 -5.99 4.15
C SER A 272 -7.66 -6.32 5.31
N ASP A 273 -6.65 -5.48 5.53
CA ASP A 273 -5.96 -5.40 6.81
C ASP A 273 -6.91 -4.89 7.91
N PHE A 274 -6.74 -5.43 9.11
CA PHE A 274 -7.37 -4.94 10.34
C PHE A 274 -6.36 -4.29 11.29
N ALA A 275 -5.09 -4.68 11.17
CA ALA A 275 -3.98 -4.12 11.90
C ALA A 275 -2.82 -3.79 10.95
N GLY A 276 -2.34 -2.56 11.02
CA GLY A 276 -1.08 -2.13 10.43
C GLY A 276 0.04 -2.06 11.46
N GLY A 277 1.25 -1.72 11.01
CA GLY A 277 2.34 -1.32 11.90
C GLY A 277 3.31 -2.44 12.27
N ALA A 278 3.85 -3.15 11.27
CA ALA A 278 5.14 -3.84 11.40
C ALA A 278 6.32 -2.84 11.49
N SER A 279 6.04 -1.58 11.83
CA SER A 279 6.92 -0.44 11.62
C SER A 279 7.50 0.02 12.95
N GLY A 280 8.82 0.15 12.99
CA GLY A 280 9.53 0.78 14.09
C GLY A 280 8.96 2.15 14.47
N PHE A 281 8.29 2.88 13.58
CA PHE A 281 7.68 4.15 13.95
C PHE A 281 6.38 4.00 14.81
N PRO A 282 6.23 4.76 15.91
CA PRO A 282 7.23 5.63 16.52
C PRO A 282 8.06 4.93 17.62
N MET A 283 7.88 3.63 17.84
CA MET A 283 8.54 2.87 18.91
C MET A 283 10.08 3.02 18.90
N THR A 284 10.72 2.95 17.74
CA THR A 284 12.17 3.05 17.55
C THR A 284 12.72 4.48 17.60
N PHE A 285 11.86 5.47 17.83
CA PHE A 285 12.26 6.88 17.91
C PHE A 285 12.35 7.30 19.38
N HIS A 286 13.41 8.05 19.71
CA HIS A 286 13.69 8.52 21.06
C HIS A 286 13.97 10.03 21.07
N GLY A 287 13.84 10.67 22.23
CA GLY A 287 14.11 12.09 22.41
C GLY A 287 13.04 13.03 21.84
N GLY A 288 13.20 14.33 22.11
CA GLY A 288 12.28 15.37 21.65
C GLY A 288 10.82 15.07 21.99
N LYS A 289 9.95 15.04 20.97
CA LYS A 289 8.51 14.76 21.11
C LYS A 289 8.18 13.28 21.30
N TYR A 290 9.11 12.36 21.09
CA TYR A 290 8.88 10.92 21.09
C TYR A 290 8.95 10.32 22.51
N THR A 291 8.24 10.92 23.45
CA THR A 291 8.11 10.38 24.81
C THR A 291 7.22 9.13 24.80
N GLU A 292 7.37 8.25 25.79
CA GLU A 292 6.54 7.05 25.92
C GLU A 292 5.04 7.38 26.01
N SER A 293 4.68 8.45 26.71
CA SER A 293 3.30 8.94 26.78
C SER A 293 2.77 9.37 25.41
N TRP A 294 3.58 10.11 24.64
CA TRP A 294 3.21 10.55 23.30
C TRP A 294 3.07 9.36 22.36
N LYS A 295 3.97 8.37 22.41
CA LYS A 295 3.92 7.14 21.62
C LYS A 295 2.62 6.37 21.90
N ALA A 296 2.26 6.21 23.17
CA ALA A 296 1.03 5.53 23.58
C ALA A 296 -0.24 6.25 23.04
N ASP A 297 -0.31 7.58 23.20
CA ASP A 297 -1.42 8.38 22.70
C ASP A 297 -1.50 8.38 21.17
N PHE A 298 -0.35 8.47 20.50
CA PHE A 298 -0.25 8.39 19.06
C PHE A 298 -0.80 7.06 18.54
N ILE A 299 -0.30 5.93 19.06
CA ILE A 299 -0.75 4.60 18.65
C ILE A 299 -2.26 4.45 18.90
N LYS A 300 -2.76 4.82 20.08
CA LYS A 300 -4.19 4.76 20.38
C LYS A 300 -5.04 5.51 19.35
N ASN A 301 -4.60 6.70 18.94
CA ASN A 301 -5.29 7.51 17.93
C ASN A 301 -5.21 6.88 16.53
N GLU A 302 -4.05 6.40 16.10
CA GLU A 302 -3.89 5.74 14.80
C GLU A 302 -4.68 4.44 14.70
N ARG A 303 -4.72 3.62 15.76
CA ARG A 303 -5.52 2.39 15.83
C ARG A 303 -7.01 2.68 15.70
N LYS A 304 -7.50 3.74 16.37
CA LYS A 304 -8.87 4.21 16.24
C LYS A 304 -9.19 4.72 14.84
N LYS A 305 -8.28 5.46 14.21
CA LYS A 305 -8.44 5.94 12.82
C LYS A 305 -8.55 4.78 11.84
N LEU A 306 -7.66 3.80 11.93
CA LEU A 306 -7.66 2.62 11.08
C LEU A 306 -8.97 1.82 11.24
N LEU A 307 -9.38 1.52 12.47
CA LEU A 307 -10.61 0.81 12.77
C LEU A 307 -11.84 1.51 12.16
N ASN A 308 -11.92 2.83 12.36
CA ASN A 308 -13.00 3.65 11.81
C ASN A 308 -12.97 3.66 10.27
N TYR A 309 -11.80 3.84 9.67
CA TYR A 309 -11.63 3.85 8.22
C TYR A 309 -12.09 2.54 7.59
N LYS A 310 -11.62 1.39 8.08
CA LYS A 310 -12.01 0.06 7.56
C LYS A 310 -13.51 -0.20 7.77
N THR A 311 -14.07 0.18 8.92
CA THR A 311 -15.52 0.12 9.16
C THR A 311 -16.31 0.95 8.14
N GLN A 312 -15.90 2.19 7.88
CA GLN A 312 -16.57 3.04 6.88
C GLN A 312 -16.41 2.50 5.46
N LEU A 313 -15.27 1.90 5.14
CA LEU A 313 -15.03 1.30 3.84
C LEU A 313 -16.00 0.13 3.61
N VAL A 314 -16.11 -0.80 4.55
CA VAL A 314 -17.09 -1.91 4.49
C VAL A 314 -18.52 -1.37 4.42
N LYS A 315 -18.83 -0.32 5.18
CA LYS A 315 -20.13 0.35 5.12
C LYS A 315 -20.43 0.96 3.74
N SER A 316 -19.43 1.54 3.08
CA SER A 316 -19.62 2.13 1.76
C SER A 316 -19.73 1.08 0.64
N LEU A 317 -19.04 -0.04 0.78
CA LEU A 317 -18.97 -1.07 -0.25
C LEU A 317 -20.02 -2.18 -0.06
N GLN A 318 -20.59 -2.34 1.14
CA GLN A 318 -21.62 -3.33 1.46
C GLN A 318 -21.30 -4.74 0.93
N PRO A 319 -20.14 -5.32 1.26
CA PRO A 319 -19.83 -6.69 0.84
C PRO A 319 -20.78 -7.69 1.53
N LYS A 320 -21.07 -8.80 0.86
CA LYS A 320 -21.86 -9.89 1.46
C LYS A 320 -21.08 -10.59 2.57
N ILE A 321 -19.80 -10.86 2.32
CA ILE A 321 -18.88 -11.47 3.28
C ILE A 321 -17.67 -10.54 3.46
N TYR A 322 -17.27 -10.31 4.71
CA TYR A 322 -16.07 -9.58 5.07
C TYR A 322 -15.09 -10.47 5.84
N CYS A 323 -13.82 -10.45 5.43
CA CYS A 323 -12.73 -11.18 6.04
C CYS A 323 -11.60 -10.21 6.43
N PRO A 324 -11.33 -9.98 7.74
CA PRO A 324 -10.13 -9.31 8.19
C PRO A 324 -8.93 -10.22 7.92
N PHE A 325 -8.23 -9.99 6.82
CA PHE A 325 -7.26 -10.94 6.27
C PHE A 325 -5.83 -10.71 6.78
N ALA A 326 -5.42 -9.44 6.94
CA ALA A 326 -4.04 -9.09 7.29
C ALA A 326 -3.94 -8.34 8.63
N GLY A 327 -2.96 -8.72 9.45
CA GLY A 327 -2.75 -8.14 10.77
C GLY A 327 -2.31 -9.13 11.86
N TYR A 328 -2.23 -10.42 11.53
CA TYR A 328 -1.87 -11.49 12.47
C TYR A 328 -0.38 -11.58 12.82
N PHE A 329 0.48 -10.78 12.18
CA PHE A 329 1.92 -10.80 12.45
C PHE A 329 2.28 -10.35 13.87
N THR A 330 3.19 -11.10 14.48
CA THR A 330 3.81 -10.77 15.78
C THR A 330 5.30 -10.49 15.63
N GLU A 331 5.78 -9.50 16.37
CA GLU A 331 7.18 -9.21 16.61
C GLU A 331 7.80 -10.35 17.43
N ALA A 332 8.27 -11.40 16.75
CA ALA A 332 8.72 -12.63 17.40
C ALA A 332 10.15 -12.55 17.97
N HIS A 333 11.01 -11.69 17.41
CA HIS A 333 12.41 -11.60 17.80
C HIS A 333 12.55 -11.02 19.23
N PRO A 334 13.41 -11.57 20.10
CA PRO A 334 13.58 -11.07 21.47
C PRO A 334 13.92 -9.57 21.56
N SER A 335 14.72 -9.05 20.62
CA SER A 335 15.06 -7.62 20.56
C SER A 335 13.86 -6.70 20.26
N ASP A 336 12.79 -7.24 19.67
CA ASP A 336 11.57 -6.49 19.36
C ASP A 336 10.57 -6.48 20.53
N ARG A 337 10.95 -7.02 21.70
CA ARG A 337 10.07 -7.13 22.88
C ARG A 337 9.40 -5.80 23.23
N TYR A 338 10.16 -4.70 23.22
CA TYR A 338 9.61 -3.37 23.48
C TYR A 338 8.50 -3.02 22.49
N ILE A 339 8.73 -3.23 21.18
CA ILE A 339 7.73 -2.97 20.13
C ILE A 339 6.51 -3.86 20.35
N LYS A 340 6.71 -5.15 20.60
CA LYS A 340 5.64 -6.12 20.87
C LYS A 340 4.74 -5.70 22.03
N GLU A 341 5.33 -5.21 23.12
CA GLU A 341 4.61 -4.87 24.35
C GLU A 341 3.94 -3.49 24.28
N THR A 342 4.45 -2.57 23.46
CA THR A 342 3.99 -1.15 23.43
C THR A 342 3.19 -0.77 22.19
N ASN A 343 3.41 -1.43 21.05
CA ASN A 343 2.67 -1.21 19.81
C ASN A 343 1.38 -2.06 19.79
N ILE A 344 0.40 -1.68 20.62
CA ILE A 344 -0.88 -2.37 20.68
C ILE A 344 -1.61 -2.26 19.32
N LYS A 345 -1.89 -3.41 18.71
CA LYS A 345 -2.59 -3.54 17.42
C LYS A 345 -4.09 -3.74 17.63
N ASN A 346 -4.89 -3.37 16.63
CA ASN A 346 -6.32 -3.74 16.63
C ASN A 346 -6.44 -5.27 16.48
N SER A 347 -7.49 -5.85 17.07
CA SER A 347 -7.85 -7.24 16.81
C SER A 347 -8.81 -7.37 15.63
N ALA A 348 -8.87 -8.56 15.02
CA ALA A 348 -9.86 -8.89 14.00
C ALA A 348 -11.28 -8.86 14.61
N GLU A 349 -11.40 -9.27 15.88
CA GLU A 349 -12.63 -9.27 16.66
C GLU A 349 -13.20 -7.86 16.82
N ASP A 350 -12.36 -6.87 17.15
CA ASP A 350 -12.77 -5.48 17.32
C ASP A 350 -13.31 -4.89 16.01
N LEU A 351 -12.62 -5.16 14.89
CA LEU A 351 -13.07 -4.70 13.58
C LEU A 351 -14.37 -5.36 13.17
N ASN A 352 -14.48 -6.68 13.35
CA ASN A 352 -15.70 -7.42 13.05
C ASN A 352 -16.87 -6.97 13.93
N ALA A 353 -16.63 -6.65 15.21
CA ALA A 353 -17.67 -6.09 16.10
C ALA A 353 -18.13 -4.72 15.61
N SER A 354 -17.21 -3.86 15.19
CA SER A 354 -17.52 -2.54 14.61
C SER A 354 -18.33 -2.66 13.31
N ILE A 355 -17.96 -3.60 12.44
CA ILE A 355 -18.67 -3.89 11.19
C ILE A 355 -20.07 -4.43 11.45
N ARG A 356 -20.24 -5.45 12.31
CA ARG A 356 -21.57 -6.00 12.64
C ARG A 356 -22.52 -4.94 13.18
N LYS A 357 -22.00 -3.97 13.93
CA LYS A 357 -22.78 -2.83 14.42
C LYS A 357 -23.18 -1.86 13.30
N ALA A 358 -22.29 -1.60 12.35
CA ALA A 358 -22.52 -0.63 11.27
C ALA A 358 -23.24 -1.22 10.05
N CYS A 359 -23.10 -2.52 9.82
CA CYS A 359 -23.49 -3.27 8.62
C CYS A 359 -23.99 -4.68 9.03
N PRO A 360 -25.20 -4.79 9.60
CA PRO A 360 -25.71 -6.05 10.14
C PRO A 360 -25.94 -7.15 9.09
N ASN A 361 -26.01 -6.78 7.79
CA ASN A 361 -26.21 -7.70 6.68
C ASN A 361 -24.91 -8.26 6.08
N THR A 362 -23.75 -7.80 6.57
CA THR A 362 -22.45 -8.30 6.15
C THR A 362 -22.03 -9.44 7.08
N LEU A 363 -21.85 -10.63 6.53
CA LEU A 363 -21.29 -11.77 7.26
C LEU A 363 -19.81 -11.50 7.51
N THR A 364 -19.39 -11.46 8.78
CA THR A 364 -17.98 -11.36 9.15
C THR A 364 -17.40 -12.74 9.43
N TRP A 365 -16.31 -13.11 8.79
CA TRP A 365 -15.57 -14.34 9.08
C TRP A 365 -14.14 -13.99 9.53
N THR A 366 -13.81 -14.25 10.80
CA THR A 366 -12.40 -14.23 11.25
C THR A 366 -11.77 -15.57 10.87
N PRO A 367 -10.79 -15.60 9.95
CA PRO A 367 -10.12 -16.83 9.60
C PRO A 367 -9.21 -17.31 10.75
N SER A 368 -9.19 -18.62 10.97
CA SER A 368 -8.15 -19.29 11.77
C SER A 368 -7.15 -19.96 10.82
N PRO A 369 -5.89 -20.19 11.22
CA PRO A 369 -4.96 -20.96 10.39
C PRO A 369 -5.55 -22.30 9.97
N CYS A 370 -5.45 -22.58 8.67
CA CYS A 370 -6.02 -23.76 7.99
C CYS A 370 -7.55 -23.83 7.96
N SER A 371 -8.29 -22.82 8.43
CA SER A 371 -9.73 -22.77 8.22
C SER A 371 -10.06 -22.46 6.76
N VAL A 372 -11.15 -23.02 6.27
CA VAL A 372 -11.61 -22.83 4.89
C VAL A 372 -13.04 -22.29 4.91
N LEU A 373 -13.28 -21.19 4.21
CA LEU A 373 -14.61 -20.69 3.93
C LEU A 373 -15.08 -21.19 2.56
N ASP A 374 -16.22 -21.87 2.52
CA ASP A 374 -16.97 -22.18 1.31
C ASP A 374 -17.88 -21.00 0.96
N VAL A 375 -17.54 -20.30 -0.12
CA VAL A 375 -18.24 -19.08 -0.54
C VAL A 375 -19.65 -19.43 -1.02
N ALA A 376 -19.84 -20.56 -1.70
CA ALA A 376 -21.15 -20.97 -2.20
C ALA A 376 -22.13 -21.17 -1.03
N GLN A 377 -21.70 -21.92 -0.01
CA GLN A 377 -22.51 -22.18 1.17
C GLN A 377 -22.78 -20.91 1.99
N ALA A 378 -21.77 -20.05 2.16
CA ALA A 378 -21.90 -18.82 2.94
C ALA A 378 -22.80 -17.77 2.26
N LEU A 379 -22.80 -17.71 0.92
CA LEU A 379 -23.69 -16.85 0.15
C LEU A 379 -25.14 -17.35 0.13
N ALA A 380 -25.34 -18.67 0.11
CA ALA A 380 -26.67 -19.29 0.14
C ALA A 380 -27.37 -19.10 1.49
N ASP A 381 -26.64 -19.26 2.60
CA ASP A 381 -27.13 -19.03 3.95
C ASP A 381 -26.00 -18.52 4.84
N GLN A 382 -26.05 -17.22 5.18
CA GLN A 382 -25.04 -16.58 6.03
C GLN A 382 -25.04 -17.12 7.48
N SER A 383 -26.08 -17.84 7.89
CA SER A 383 -26.15 -18.50 9.21
C SER A 383 -25.59 -19.93 9.19
N ASN A 384 -25.29 -20.47 8.00
CA ASN A 384 -24.76 -21.81 7.83
C ASN A 384 -23.34 -21.93 8.39
N ARG A 385 -23.22 -22.58 9.55
CA ARG A 385 -21.93 -22.84 10.19
C ARG A 385 -21.08 -23.86 9.43
N GLU A 386 -21.69 -24.71 8.60
CA GLU A 386 -21.00 -25.70 7.78
C GLU A 386 -20.26 -25.06 6.60
N ALA A 387 -20.57 -23.79 6.28
CA ALA A 387 -19.81 -23.01 5.30
C ALA A 387 -18.35 -22.76 5.73
N ILE A 388 -18.03 -22.92 7.03
CA ILE A 388 -16.66 -22.77 7.53
C ILE A 388 -16.17 -24.12 8.04
N THR A 389 -15.17 -24.67 7.37
CA THR A 389 -14.42 -25.81 7.89
C THR A 389 -13.33 -25.31 8.82
N GLN A 390 -13.45 -25.65 10.10
CA GLN A 390 -12.42 -25.37 11.09
C GLN A 390 -11.32 -26.43 11.05
N PRO A 391 -10.07 -26.07 11.36
CA PRO A 391 -9.03 -27.07 11.55
C PRO A 391 -9.35 -27.95 12.77
N PRO A 392 -8.82 -29.19 12.87
CA PRO A 392 -8.92 -30.00 14.07
C PRO A 392 -8.49 -29.21 15.32
N ASN A 393 -9.13 -29.43 16.47
CA ASN A 393 -8.79 -28.74 17.73
C ASN A 393 -7.33 -28.92 18.18
N THR A 394 -6.65 -29.96 17.67
CA THR A 394 -5.23 -30.24 17.93
C THR A 394 -4.29 -29.49 16.98
N THR A 395 -4.82 -28.72 16.03
CA THR A 395 -4.03 -27.99 15.05
C THR A 395 -3.31 -26.85 15.75
N LYS A 396 -1.99 -26.89 15.65
CA LYS A 396 -1.12 -25.87 16.22
C LYS A 396 -1.21 -24.60 15.37
N ILE A 397 -1.70 -23.54 15.98
CA ILE A 397 -1.94 -22.23 15.33
C ILE A 397 -0.66 -21.38 15.32
N TYR A 398 0.16 -21.47 16.37
CA TYR A 398 1.39 -20.69 16.52
C TYR A 398 2.63 -21.57 16.59
N LYS A 399 3.77 -21.04 16.11
CA LYS A 399 5.07 -21.67 16.32
C LYS A 399 5.49 -21.49 17.79
N ASP A 400 5.89 -22.56 18.46
CA ASP A 400 6.36 -22.49 19.87
C ASP A 400 7.76 -21.89 19.98
N SER A 401 8.58 -22.08 18.94
CA SER A 401 9.95 -21.62 18.89
C SER A 401 10.31 -21.18 17.48
N TRP A 402 11.20 -20.20 17.40
CA TRP A 402 11.68 -19.64 16.16
C TRP A 402 13.15 -19.98 16.05
N ASP A 403 13.55 -20.59 14.94
CA ASP A 403 14.94 -20.71 14.57
C ASP A 403 15.35 -19.37 13.93
N PHE A 404 15.95 -18.50 14.73
CA PHE A 404 16.42 -17.20 14.26
C PHE A 404 17.76 -17.30 13.54
N ASP A 405 18.56 -18.34 13.82
CA ASP A 405 19.89 -18.51 13.23
C ASP A 405 19.77 -18.67 11.72
N LEU A 406 18.75 -19.40 11.26
CA LEU A 406 18.36 -19.49 9.85
C LEU A 406 18.19 -18.13 9.13
N TYR A 407 17.88 -17.07 9.88
CA TYR A 407 17.64 -15.71 9.39
C TYR A 407 18.78 -14.74 9.69
N LEU A 408 19.53 -14.99 10.76
CA LEU A 408 20.61 -14.14 11.25
C LEU A 408 21.96 -14.56 10.70
N GLU A 409 22.21 -15.85 10.42
CA GLU A 409 23.50 -16.34 9.91
C GLU A 409 23.93 -15.64 8.63
N GLU A 410 23.02 -15.45 7.66
CA GLU A 410 23.35 -14.75 6.41
C GLU A 410 23.64 -13.27 6.64
N LEU A 411 22.91 -12.62 7.55
CA LEU A 411 23.16 -11.23 7.94
C LEU A 411 24.51 -11.10 8.66
N ASN A 412 24.78 -11.99 9.61
CA ASN A 412 26.01 -12.04 10.38
C ASN A 412 27.22 -12.36 9.48
N ALA A 413 27.08 -13.28 8.53
CA ALA A 413 28.12 -13.60 7.56
C ALA A 413 28.38 -12.45 6.59
N ALA A 414 27.36 -11.64 6.26
CA ALA A 414 27.56 -10.44 5.46
C ALA A 414 28.38 -9.38 6.20
N ILE A 415 28.15 -9.21 7.52
CA ILE A 415 28.92 -8.26 8.34
C ILE A 415 30.42 -8.61 8.34
N SER A 416 30.77 -9.89 8.32
CA SER A 416 32.17 -10.37 8.26
C SER A 416 32.79 -10.37 6.86
N ASN A 417 32.16 -9.75 5.87
CA ASN A 417 32.70 -9.72 4.52
C ASN A 417 33.83 -8.69 4.41
N ASP A 418 34.97 -9.08 3.81
CA ASP A 418 36.17 -8.27 3.58
C ASP A 418 35.86 -6.87 2.99
N ILE A 419 34.75 -6.77 2.25
CA ILE A 419 34.23 -5.53 1.70
C ILE A 419 34.08 -4.39 2.73
N PHE A 420 33.70 -4.73 3.96
CA PHE A 420 33.47 -3.78 5.05
C PHE A 420 34.76 -3.41 5.81
N GLU A 421 35.86 -4.16 5.62
CA GLU A 421 37.19 -3.82 6.16
C GLU A 421 37.85 -2.65 5.41
N HIS A 422 37.36 -2.33 4.20
CA HIS A 422 37.95 -1.31 3.35
C HIS A 422 37.17 0.01 3.41
N LYS A 423 37.74 1.04 4.07
CA LYS A 423 37.19 2.42 4.09
C LYS A 423 36.74 2.96 2.74
N SER A 424 37.44 2.58 1.66
CA SER A 424 37.09 3.02 0.29
C SER A 424 35.71 2.53 -0.17
N TRP A 425 35.16 1.49 0.45
CA TRP A 425 33.85 0.97 0.08
C TRP A 425 32.71 1.90 0.45
N ILE A 426 32.84 2.65 1.55
CA ILE A 426 31.87 3.70 1.91
C ILE A 426 31.69 4.63 0.71
N GLN A 427 32.79 5.15 0.17
CA GLN A 427 32.76 6.02 -1.01
C GLN A 427 32.21 5.31 -2.24
N PHE A 428 32.57 4.05 -2.46
CA PHE A 428 32.03 3.26 -3.56
C PHE A 428 30.50 3.11 -3.47
N TYR A 429 29.96 2.78 -2.30
CA TYR A 429 28.52 2.59 -2.08
C TYR A 429 27.72 3.84 -2.45
N TYR A 430 28.11 5.00 -1.90
CA TYR A 430 27.40 6.25 -2.18
C TYR A 430 27.53 6.65 -3.66
N ASN A 431 28.72 6.51 -4.25
CA ASN A 431 28.93 6.77 -5.67
C ASN A 431 28.09 5.85 -6.57
N TRP A 432 28.02 4.55 -6.23
CA TRP A 432 27.17 3.58 -6.92
C TRP A 432 25.68 3.91 -6.76
N ALA A 433 25.24 4.32 -5.57
CA ALA A 433 23.87 4.75 -5.33
C ALA A 433 23.53 6.05 -6.08
N GLY A 434 24.52 6.92 -6.32
CA GLY A 434 24.42 8.08 -7.22
C GLY A 434 23.50 9.20 -6.74
N PHE A 435 23.05 9.17 -5.49
CA PHE A 435 22.18 10.18 -4.91
C PHE A 435 22.95 11.48 -4.66
N LYS A 436 22.72 12.52 -5.47
CA LYS A 436 23.43 13.81 -5.43
C LYS A 436 22.53 14.99 -5.79
N GLY A 437 23.01 16.22 -5.64
CA GLY A 437 22.27 17.45 -5.92
C GLY A 437 21.29 17.84 -4.81
N TYR A 438 21.48 17.31 -3.60
CA TYR A 438 20.62 17.57 -2.46
C TYR A 438 21.40 18.35 -1.39
N ASN A 439 20.88 19.49 -0.93
CA ASN A 439 21.54 20.28 0.10
C ASN A 439 21.38 19.61 1.48
N LEU A 440 22.12 18.53 1.71
CA LEU A 440 22.11 17.75 2.95
C LEU A 440 23.52 17.25 3.20
N VAL A 441 23.98 17.39 4.43
CA VAL A 441 25.21 16.77 4.91
C VAL A 441 24.84 15.81 6.02
N ILE A 442 25.31 14.57 5.92
CA ILE A 442 25.14 13.58 6.99
C ILE A 442 26.50 13.26 7.58
N LYS A 443 26.57 13.24 8.92
CA LYS A 443 27.67 12.64 9.65
C LYS A 443 27.27 11.23 10.07
N VAL A 444 28.08 10.23 9.76
CA VAL A 444 27.87 8.85 10.23
C VAL A 444 28.94 8.55 11.28
N ILE A 445 28.51 8.04 12.44
CA ILE A 445 29.38 7.68 13.56
C ILE A 445 29.04 6.27 13.98
N GLU A 446 30.01 5.36 13.88
CA GLU A 446 29.89 4.00 14.39
C GLU A 446 30.02 3.97 15.92
N THR A 447 29.10 3.27 16.57
CA THR A 447 29.00 3.18 18.02
C THR A 447 28.79 1.78 18.54
N ASP A 448 29.15 1.57 19.80
CA ASP A 448 28.90 0.35 20.55
C ASP A 448 27.41 0.19 20.95
N ASP A 449 27.12 -0.88 21.70
CA ASP A 449 25.78 -1.17 22.21
C ASP A 449 25.19 -0.08 23.12
N ASP A 450 26.05 0.76 23.73
CA ASP A 450 25.72 1.88 24.61
C ASP A 450 25.61 3.22 23.84
N PHE A 451 25.70 3.20 22.51
CA PHE A 451 25.77 4.40 21.65
C PHE A 451 26.98 5.30 21.93
N LYS A 452 28.11 4.73 22.37
CA LYS A 452 29.38 5.43 22.47
C LYS A 452 30.22 5.19 21.22
N PRO A 453 30.94 6.20 20.69
CA PRO A 453 31.82 6.02 19.54
C PRO A 453 32.81 4.87 19.75
N LEU A 454 32.90 3.99 18.76
CA LEU A 454 33.85 2.86 18.78
C LEU A 454 35.28 3.36 18.56
N ASP A 455 36.22 2.84 19.33
CA ASP A 455 37.64 3.11 19.10
C ASP A 455 38.09 2.44 17.79
N GLY A 456 38.54 3.25 16.83
CA GLY A 456 38.84 2.79 15.47
C GLY A 456 37.62 2.63 14.53
N GLY A 457 36.40 2.91 15.02
CA GLY A 457 35.19 2.93 14.20
C GLY A 457 35.19 4.05 13.14
N TYR A 458 34.30 3.95 12.17
CA TYR A 458 34.16 4.97 11.15
C TYR A 458 33.42 6.21 11.69
N ASP A 459 34.04 7.37 11.48
CA ASP A 459 33.46 8.70 11.65
C ASP A 459 33.74 9.47 10.35
N TYR A 460 32.69 9.76 9.58
CA TYR A 460 32.82 10.45 8.29
C TYR A 460 31.61 11.31 7.96
N LEU A 461 31.85 12.30 7.10
CA LEU A 461 30.80 13.14 6.51
C LEU A 461 30.54 12.73 5.06
N VAL A 462 29.29 12.84 4.66
CA VAL A 462 28.85 12.73 3.26
C VAL A 462 28.07 13.97 2.91
N ASP A 463 28.52 14.67 1.86
CA ASP A 463 27.86 15.84 1.31
C ASP A 463 27.07 15.47 0.06
N PHE A 464 25.75 15.45 0.14
CA PHE A 464 24.90 15.06 -0.99
C PHE A 464 24.75 16.16 -2.05
N MET A 465 25.35 17.33 -1.88
CA MET A 465 25.33 18.36 -2.91
C MET A 465 26.14 17.90 -4.14
N ASP A 466 27.36 17.47 -3.91
CA ASP A 466 28.31 17.02 -4.93
C ASP A 466 28.77 15.57 -4.74
N LEU A 467 28.25 14.88 -3.72
CA LEU A 467 28.59 13.52 -3.31
C LEU A 467 30.04 13.38 -2.84
N SER A 468 30.54 14.40 -2.13
CA SER A 468 31.88 14.44 -1.54
C SER A 468 31.92 13.94 -0.10
N PHE A 469 33.13 13.73 0.42
CA PHE A 469 33.41 13.22 1.77
C PHE A 469 34.37 14.18 2.50
N PRO A 470 33.88 15.34 2.96
CA PRO A 470 34.76 16.36 3.53
C PRO A 470 35.23 15.99 4.94
N ASP A 471 36.45 16.38 5.32
CA ASP A 471 36.97 16.17 6.69
C ASP A 471 36.24 17.01 7.75
N LYS A 472 35.54 18.07 7.32
CA LYS A 472 34.84 19.01 8.19
C LYS A 472 33.49 19.39 7.59
N ARG A 473 32.55 19.72 8.47
CA ARG A 473 31.25 20.24 8.06
C ARG A 473 31.44 21.49 7.19
N PRO A 474 30.86 21.54 5.98
CA PRO A 474 30.95 22.71 5.11
C PRO A 474 30.42 23.99 5.78
N GLU A 475 30.97 25.16 5.43
CA GLU A 475 30.56 26.44 6.04
C GLU A 475 29.25 27.00 5.47
N ARG A 476 28.79 26.51 4.30
CA ARG A 476 27.54 26.98 3.68
C ARG A 476 26.33 26.64 4.55
N ASP A 477 25.20 27.30 4.34
CA ASP A 477 23.95 26.92 4.99
C ASP A 477 23.40 25.59 4.42
N HIS A 478 23.12 24.63 5.31
CA HIS A 478 22.62 23.30 4.94
C HIS A 478 21.95 22.57 6.12
N PRO A 479 20.88 21.80 5.85
CA PRO A 479 20.44 20.69 6.69
C PRO A 479 21.58 19.74 7.05
N TYR A 480 21.69 19.40 8.33
CA TYR A 480 22.73 18.53 8.87
C TYR A 480 22.12 17.53 9.84
N GLU A 481 22.43 16.26 9.64
CA GLU A 481 21.95 15.16 10.49
C GLU A 481 23.12 14.28 10.90
N GLU A 482 23.07 13.79 12.14
CA GLU A 482 24.02 12.80 12.65
C GLU A 482 23.32 11.45 12.74
N VAL A 483 23.88 10.47 12.03
CA VAL A 483 23.45 9.07 12.08
C VAL A 483 24.40 8.34 13.01
N ILE A 484 23.85 7.85 14.11
CA ILE A 484 24.55 7.01 15.06
C ILE A 484 24.31 5.56 14.63
N ASP A 485 25.33 4.94 14.05
CA ASP A 485 25.26 3.59 13.51
C ASP A 485 25.75 2.59 14.57
N LYS A 486 24.85 1.75 15.05
CA LYS A 486 25.15 0.80 16.11
C LYS A 486 25.73 -0.46 15.49
N ILE A 487 26.97 -0.77 15.82
CA ILE A 487 27.64 -2.03 15.46
C ILE A 487 27.66 -2.93 16.68
N THR A 488 27.08 -4.12 16.54
CA THR A 488 27.18 -5.14 17.58
C THR A 488 28.56 -5.78 17.50
N GLU A 489 29.39 -5.62 18.54
CA GLU A 489 30.59 -6.44 18.70
C GLU A 489 30.13 -7.92 18.77
N ILE A 490 30.66 -8.75 17.87
CA ILE A 490 30.37 -10.19 17.81
C ILE A 490 31.14 -10.93 18.89
#